data_AF-A0A1J6J3T8-F1
#
_entry.id   AF-A0A1J6J3T8-F1
#
_cell.length_a   1.000
_cell.length_b   1.000
_cell.length_c   1.000
_cell.angle_alpha   90.00
_cell.angle_beta   90.00
_cell.angle_gamma   90.00
#
_symmetry.space_group_name_H-M   'P 1'
#
loop_
_entity.id
_entity.type
_entity.pdbx_description
1 polymer ?
#
loop_
_entity_poly.entity_id
_entity_poly.type
_entity_poly.pdbx_seq_one_letter_code
_entity_poly.pdbx_strand_id
1 'polypeptide(L)'
;NAAVVQEKRGAICISGESNHTQNELLSRSIVGSIPEGIIDIPTLSEIRHWTSNSWKQEHGVNIYEMGQNRFLFEFSSKITAEHVLKGEWF
;
A
#
# COMPACT_ATOMS: atom_id res chain seq x y z
N ASN A 1 4.47 9.53 11.71
CA ASN A 1 3.02 9.23 11.77
C ASN A 1 2.70 8.21 10.70
N ALA A 2 2.43 6.96 11.09
CA ALA A 2 1.98 5.90 10.18
C ALA A 2 0.45 5.99 10.03
N ALA A 3 -0.07 5.86 8.81
CA ALA A 3 -1.51 5.77 8.57
C ALA A 3 -1.95 4.31 8.78
N VAL A 4 -2.87 4.06 9.72
CA VAL A 4 -3.41 2.71 9.94
C VAL A 4 -4.79 2.69 9.32
N VAL A 5 -4.97 1.92 8.24
CA VAL A 5 -6.30 1.72 7.65
C VAL A 5 -6.79 0.33 7.99
N GLN A 6 -7.97 0.22 8.61
CA GLN A 6 -8.56 -1.07 9.00
C GLN A 6 -9.77 -1.34 8.10
N GLU A 7 -9.68 -2.37 7.26
CA GLU A 7 -10.86 -2.93 6.60
C GLU A 7 -11.27 -4.26 7.28
N LYS A 8 -12.58 -4.44 7.47
CA LYS A 8 -13.22 -5.63 8.09
C LYS A 8 -13.02 -6.88 7.23
N ARG A 9 -11.82 -7.45 7.26
CA ARG A 9 -11.49 -8.87 6.98
C ARG A 9 -10.03 -9.23 7.23
N GLY A 10 -9.19 -8.24 7.54
CA GLY A 10 -7.78 -8.37 7.86
C GLY A 10 -7.18 -7.00 7.64
N ALA A 11 -6.82 -6.30 8.71
CA ALA A 11 -6.43 -4.90 8.61
C ALA A 11 -5.08 -4.78 7.88
N ILE A 12 -5.06 -4.25 6.66
CA ILE A 12 -3.81 -3.91 5.97
C ILE A 12 -3.34 -2.55 6.48
N CYS A 13 -2.24 -2.52 7.23
CA CYS A 13 -1.64 -1.28 7.72
C CYS A 13 -0.78 -0.66 6.62
N ILE A 14 -0.94 0.65 6.35
CA ILE A 14 -0.26 1.33 5.25
C ILE A 14 0.69 2.41 5.81
N SER A 15 1.98 2.09 5.91
CA SER A 15 2.99 3.03 6.40
C SER A 15 3.76 3.68 5.25
N GLY A 16 3.64 5.00 5.11
CA GLY A 16 4.52 5.81 4.26
C GLY A 16 5.49 6.63 5.12
N GLU A 17 6.79 6.46 4.93
CA GLU A 17 7.79 7.35 5.52
C GLU A 17 8.12 8.50 4.56
N SER A 18 7.76 9.73 4.95
CA SER A 18 8.15 10.94 4.23
C SER A 18 9.54 11.41 4.68
N ASN A 19 10.58 10.58 4.53
CA ASN A 19 11.94 10.99 4.85
C ASN A 19 12.61 11.71 3.66
N HIS A 20 13.13 12.90 3.93
CA HIS A 20 13.38 13.99 2.98
C HIS A 20 14.67 13.84 2.15
N THR A 21 15.02 12.62 1.70
CA THR A 21 16.21 12.38 0.85
C THR A 21 15.80 11.58 -0.38
N GLN A 22 15.79 12.29 -1.51
CA GLN A 22 15.07 11.95 -2.74
C GLN A 22 15.60 10.69 -3.43
N ASN A 23 14.80 9.62 -3.39
CA ASN A 23 14.75 8.64 -4.46
C ASN A 23 13.34 8.75 -5.06
N GLU A 24 13.23 9.20 -6.32
CA GLU A 24 11.94 9.44 -6.97
C GLU A 24 11.03 8.20 -6.92
N LEU A 25 11.63 7.01 -7.04
CA LEU A 25 10.93 5.72 -6.89
C LEU A 25 10.34 5.54 -5.49
N LEU A 26 11.09 5.86 -4.44
CA LEU A 26 10.60 5.74 -3.06
C LEU A 26 9.53 6.78 -2.76
N SER A 27 9.62 7.97 -3.38
CA SER A 27 8.65 9.05 -3.17
C SER A 27 7.26 8.75 -3.74
N ARG A 28 7.17 7.83 -4.70
CA ARG A 28 5.91 7.34 -5.29
C ARG A 28 5.53 5.94 -4.82
N SER A 29 6.22 5.41 -3.81
CA SER A 29 5.97 4.07 -3.30
C SER A 29 5.45 4.10 -1.86
N ILE A 30 4.59 3.13 -1.54
CA ILE A 30 4.02 2.96 -0.21
C ILE A 30 4.30 1.53 0.25
N VAL A 31 4.62 1.34 1.53
CA VAL A 31 4.75 0.01 2.12
C VAL A 31 3.49 -0.31 2.91
N GLY A 32 2.82 -1.39 2.54
CA GLY A 32 1.78 -2.02 3.35
C GLY A 32 2.32 -3.20 4.12
N SER A 33 1.82 -3.41 5.32
CA SER A 33 2.11 -4.58 6.15
C SER A 33 0.82 -5.20 6.67
N ILE A 34 0.83 -6.53 6.75
CA ILE A 34 -0.26 -7.27 7.38
C ILE A 34 0.17 -7.59 8.80
N PRO A 35 -0.64 -7.23 9.82
CA PRO A 35 -0.34 -7.49 11.21
C PRO A 35 0.04 -8.94 11.47
N GLU A 36 1.04 -9.13 12.33
CA GLU A 36 1.41 -10.46 12.82
C GLU A 36 0.22 -11.07 13.59
N GLY A 37 -0.06 -12.35 13.34
CA GLY A 37 -1.20 -13.07 13.94
C GLY A 37 -2.37 -13.31 12.99
N ILE A 38 -2.32 -12.82 11.76
CA ILE A 38 -3.22 -13.29 10.69
C ILE A 38 -2.70 -14.61 10.13
N ILE A 39 -3.52 -15.66 10.24
CA ILE A 39 -3.18 -17.05 9.88
C ILE A 39 -3.20 -17.23 8.36
N ASP A 40 -4.14 -16.57 7.68
CA ASP A 40 -4.22 -16.55 6.21
C ASP A 40 -3.51 -15.31 5.67
N ILE A 41 -2.25 -15.47 5.29
CA ILE A 41 -1.51 -14.43 4.57
C ILE A 41 -2.10 -14.35 3.16
N PRO A 42 -2.73 -13.23 2.77
CA PRO A 42 -3.29 -13.08 1.44
C PRO A 42 -2.17 -13.14 0.40
N THR A 43 -2.48 -13.86 -0.68
CA THR A 43 -1.63 -13.98 -1.85
C THR A 43 -1.48 -12.64 -2.56
N LEU A 44 -0.42 -12.51 -3.37
CA LEU A 44 -0.22 -11.32 -4.21
C LEU A 44 -1.43 -11.03 -5.12
N SER A 45 -2.14 -12.06 -5.57
CA SER A 45 -3.36 -11.94 -6.38
C SER A 45 -4.52 -11.32 -5.59
N GLU A 46 -4.69 -11.71 -4.32
CA GLU A 46 -5.70 -11.12 -3.43
C GLU A 46 -5.37 -9.67 -3.09
N ILE A 47 -4.11 -9.37 -2.82
CA ILE A 47 -3.65 -7.99 -2.62
C ILE A 47 -3.89 -7.14 -3.88
N ARG A 48 -3.57 -7.66 -5.07
CA ARG A 48 -3.87 -6.96 -6.35
C ARG A 48 -5.36 -6.69 -6.50
N HIS A 49 -6.20 -7.69 -6.26
CA HIS A 49 -7.65 -7.53 -6.36
C HIS A 49 -8.17 -6.49 -5.36
N TRP A 50 -7.71 -6.56 -4.11
CA TRP A 50 -8.05 -5.60 -3.07
C TRP A 50 -7.62 -4.17 -3.44
N THR A 51 -6.39 -3.99 -3.93
CA THR A 51 -5.87 -2.68 -4.35
C THR A 51 -6.67 -2.10 -5.51
N SER A 52 -6.99 -2.90 -6.52
CA SER A 52 -7.82 -2.45 -7.65
C SER A 52 -9.23 -2.03 -7.22
N ASN A 53 -9.84 -2.75 -6.28
CA ASN A 53 -11.18 -2.42 -5.78
C ASN A 53 -11.18 -1.22 -4.83
N SER A 54 -10.15 -1.10 -3.99
CA SER A 54 -10.11 -0.12 -2.90
C SER A 54 -9.62 1.25 -3.35
N TRP A 55 -8.57 1.30 -4.17
CA TRP A 55 -7.95 2.57 -4.57
C TRP A 55 -8.41 3.06 -5.94
N LYS A 56 -9.11 2.23 -6.72
CA LYS A 56 -9.66 2.51 -8.07
C LYS A 56 -8.75 3.38 -8.96
N GLN A 57 -7.45 3.09 -8.94
CA GLN A 57 -6.46 3.92 -9.63
C GLN A 57 -6.61 3.77 -11.15
N GLU A 58 -6.76 4.89 -11.88
CA GLU A 58 -6.84 4.89 -13.35
C GLU A 58 -5.58 4.32 -14.02
N HIS A 59 -4.45 4.49 -13.35
CA HIS A 59 -3.18 3.89 -13.73
C HIS A 59 -2.85 2.79 -12.73
N GLY A 60 -2.67 1.56 -13.23
CA GLY A 60 -2.41 0.39 -12.39
C GLY A 60 -1.27 0.60 -11.39
N VAL A 61 -1.38 -0.05 -10.24
CA VAL A 61 -0.37 -0.01 -9.17
C VAL A 61 0.56 -1.22 -9.33
N ASN A 62 1.87 -0.98 -9.36
CA ASN A 62 2.84 -2.07 -9.31
C ASN A 62 2.94 -2.58 -7.87
N ILE A 63 2.82 -3.89 -7.68
CA ILE A 63 2.82 -4.50 -6.35
C ILE A 63 3.95 -5.53 -6.28
N TYR A 64 4.83 -5.35 -5.31
CA TYR A 64 5.97 -6.21 -5.05
C TYR A 64 5.87 -6.81 -3.65
N GLU A 65 6.08 -8.13 -3.54
CA GLU A 65 6.20 -8.81 -2.25
C GLU A 65 7.61 -8.59 -1.69
N MET A 66 7.70 -8.11 -0.45
CA MET A 66 8.97 -7.87 0.24
C MET A 66 9.31 -8.97 1.25
N GLY A 67 8.43 -9.97 1.40
CA GLY A 67 8.49 -10.98 2.46
C GLY A 67 8.01 -10.44 3.81
N GLN A 68 7.93 -11.31 4.82
CA GLN A 68 7.47 -10.96 6.18
C GLN A 68 6.13 -10.21 6.21
N ASN A 69 5.19 -10.62 5.36
CA ASN A 69 3.86 -10.00 5.24
C ASN A 69 3.90 -8.51 4.85
N ARG A 70 4.94 -8.08 4.13
CA ARG A 70 5.09 -6.71 3.62
C ARG A 70 5.00 -6.66 2.11
N PHE A 71 4.38 -5.60 1.62
CA PHE A 71 4.15 -5.34 0.21
C PHE A 71 4.54 -3.90 -0.12
N LEU A 72 5.23 -3.71 -1.23
CA LEU A 72 5.52 -2.40 -1.80
C LEU A 72 4.53 -2.11 -2.92
N PHE A 73 3.84 -0.99 -2.81
CA PHE A 73 2.92 -0.45 -3.80
C PHE A 73 3.59 0.74 -4.47
N GLU A 74 3.96 0.62 -5.73
CA GLU A 74 4.53 1.70 -6.52
C GLU A 74 3.45 2.30 -7.44
N PHE A 75 3.32 3.62 -7.34
CA PHE A 75 2.36 4.42 -8.09
C PHE A 75 3.04 5.13 -9.26
N SER A 76 2.22 5.58 -10.21
CA SER A 76 2.69 6.40 -11.34
C SER A 76 3.26 7.76 -10.90
N SER A 77 2.78 8.32 -9.79
CA SER A 77 3.22 9.61 -9.27
C SER A 77 3.22 9.67 -7.74
N LYS A 78 4.06 10.57 -7.19
CA LYS A 78 4.06 10.91 -5.77
C LYS A 78 2.71 11.43 -5.28
N ILE A 79 2.04 12.24 -6.09
CA ILE A 79 0.73 12.82 -5.76
C ILE A 79 -0.30 11.71 -5.52
N THR A 80 -0.29 10.70 -6.40
CA THR A 80 -1.16 9.54 -6.28
C THR A 80 -0.88 8.75 -5.00
N ALA A 81 0.40 8.49 -4.69
CA ALA A 81 0.78 7.82 -3.46
C ALA A 81 0.35 8.62 -2.21
N GLU A 82 0.48 9.95 -2.24
CA GLU A 82 0.05 10.83 -1.15
C GLU A 82 -1.47 10.82 -0.94
N HIS A 83 -2.27 10.84 -2.01
CA HIS A 83 -3.74 10.72 -1.90
C HIS A 83 -4.14 9.39 -1.25
N VAL A 84 -3.48 8.30 -1.64
CA VAL A 84 -3.70 6.98 -1.01
C VAL A 84 -3.33 7.01 0.47
N LEU A 85 -2.21 7.61 0.86
CA LEU A 85 -1.82 7.75 2.27
C LEU A 85 -2.80 8.61 3.08
N LYS A 86 -3.42 9.61 2.46
CA LYS A 86 -4.41 10.50 3.09
C LYS A 86 -5.80 9.86 3.24
N GLY A 87 -6.01 8.67 2.69
CA GLY A 87 -7.33 8.02 2.68
C GLY A 87 -8.29 8.62 1.64
N GLU A 88 -7.78 9.43 0.71
CA GLU A 88 -8.55 10.01 -0.40
C GLU A 88 -8.60 9.01 -1.55
N TRP A 89 -9.31 7.90 -1.33
CA TRP A 89 -9.51 6.85 -2.32
C TRP A 89 -10.82 7.13 -3.08
N PHE A 90 -10.77 7.26 -4.40
CA PHE A 90 -11.95 7.54 -5.26
C PHE A 90 -12.79 6.28 -5.54
#